data_AF-A0AAU1FSH5-F1
#
_entry.id   AF-A0AAU1FSH5-F1
#
_cell.length_a   1.000
_cell.length_b   1.000
_cell.length_c   1.000
_cell.angle_alpha   90.00
_cell.angle_beta   90.00
_cell.angle_gamma   90.00
#
_symmetry.space_group_name_H-M   'P 1'
#
loop_
_entity.id
_entity.type
_entity.pdbx_description
1 polymer ?
#
loop_
_entity_poly.entity_id
_entity_poly.type
_entity_poly.pdbx_seq_one_letter_code
_entity_poly.pdbx_strand_id
1 'polypeptide(L)'
;MPEERTSVDSPEVSAEQDLSQRILDLWYESLGPDADISQGFIENGGDSFKAVLLAHQLFELTGEEIDYLDILEAPDAAALQGAVRAVRHG
;
A
#
# COMPACT_ATOMS: atom_id res chain seq x y z
N MET A 1 -7.91 -33.45 -13.25
CA MET A 1 -8.29 -32.03 -13.18
C MET A 1 -8.17 -31.62 -11.72
N PRO A 2 -7.30 -30.64 -11.45
CA PRO A 2 -7.81 -29.36 -10.96
C PRO A 2 -7.28 -28.18 -11.77
N GLU A 3 -8.23 -27.40 -12.26
CA GLU A 3 -8.27 -25.94 -12.23
C GLU A 3 -7.00 -25.21 -12.69
N GLU A 4 -7.02 -24.93 -13.99
CA GLU A 4 -6.47 -23.75 -14.64
C GLU A 4 -6.38 -22.59 -13.65
N ARG A 5 -5.18 -22.37 -13.07
CA ARG A 5 -4.87 -21.13 -12.37
C ARG A 5 -5.03 -20.04 -13.41
N THR A 6 -6.12 -19.30 -13.34
CA THR A 6 -6.46 -18.19 -14.21
C THR A 6 -5.20 -17.36 -14.48
N SER A 7 -4.63 -17.54 -15.66
CA SER A 7 -3.56 -16.69 -16.17
C SER A 7 -4.26 -15.39 -16.53
N VAL A 8 -4.42 -14.49 -15.56
CA VAL A 8 -4.89 -13.14 -15.83
C VAL A 8 -3.70 -12.36 -16.40
N ASP A 9 -3.33 -12.70 -17.64
CA ASP A 9 -2.39 -11.93 -18.46
C ASP A 9 -3.18 -10.81 -19.15
N SER A 10 -3.82 -9.98 -18.33
CA SER A 10 -4.41 -8.72 -18.77
C SER A 10 -3.45 -7.61 -18.30
N PRO A 11 -3.07 -6.66 -19.17
CA PRO A 11 -2.12 -5.61 -18.81
C PRO A 11 -2.56 -4.76 -17.61
N GLU A 12 -3.88 -4.66 -17.39
CA GLU A 12 -4.47 -3.98 -16.24
C GLU A 12 -4.15 -4.70 -14.92
N VAL A 13 -4.42 -6.01 -14.82
CA VAL A 13 -4.17 -6.78 -13.60
C VAL A 13 -2.68 -6.82 -13.23
N SER A 14 -1.79 -6.87 -14.22
CA SER A 14 -0.35 -6.77 -13.99
C SER A 14 0.04 -5.42 -13.39
N ALA A 15 -0.50 -4.31 -13.89
CA ALA A 15 -0.23 -2.97 -13.37
C ALA A 15 -0.73 -2.80 -11.93
N GLU A 16 -1.89 -3.37 -11.60
CA GLU A 16 -2.41 -3.37 -10.23
C GLU A 16 -1.53 -4.19 -9.29
N GLN A 17 -1.00 -5.33 -9.72
CA GLN A 17 -0.06 -6.12 -8.92
C GLN A 17 1.26 -5.37 -8.70
N ASP A 18 1.80 -4.73 -9.74
CA ASP A 18 3.02 -3.92 -9.66
C ASP A 18 2.86 -2.74 -8.69
N LEU A 19 1.71 -2.05 -8.73
CA LEU A 19 1.42 -0.98 -7.78
C LEU A 19 1.31 -1.51 -6.35
N SER A 20 0.61 -2.63 -6.15
CA SER A 20 0.46 -3.27 -4.83
C SER A 20 1.82 -3.55 -4.19
N GLN A 21 2.72 -4.12 -4.99
CA GLN A 21 4.08 -4.43 -4.55
C GLN A 21 4.85 -3.16 -4.20
N ARG A 22 4.80 -2.12 -5.04
CA ARG A 22 5.48 -0.84 -4.77
C ARG A 22 4.97 -0.18 -3.49
N ILE A 23 3.67 -0.25 -3.20
CA ILE A 23 3.10 0.25 -1.94
C ILE A 23 3.65 -0.54 -0.74
N LEU A 24 3.78 -1.86 -0.85
CA LEU A 24 4.37 -2.68 0.21
C LEU A 24 5.85 -2.38 0.40
N ASP A 25 6.59 -2.16 -0.68
CA ASP A 25 8.00 -1.80 -0.61
C ASP A 25 8.16 -0.49 0.17
N LEU A 26 7.35 0.54 -0.10
CA LEU A 26 7.33 1.80 0.66
C LEU A 26 6.92 1.59 2.13
N TRP A 27 5.99 0.67 2.41
CA TRP A 27 5.62 0.30 3.77
C TRP A 27 6.81 -0.26 4.55
N TYR A 28 7.54 -1.21 3.96
CA TYR A 28 8.76 -1.77 4.55
C TYR A 28 9.91 -0.76 4.64
N GLU A 29 10.04 0.15 3.68
CA GLU A 29 11.03 1.23 3.76
C GLU A 29 10.75 2.19 4.92
N SER A 30 9.47 2.46 5.21
CA SER A 30 9.07 3.37 6.29
C SER A 30 9.15 2.73 7.69
N LEU A 31 8.73 1.46 7.80
CA LEU A 31 8.58 0.75 9.08
C LEU A 31 9.75 -0.20 9.39
N GLY A 32 10.48 -0.62 8.37
CA GLY A 32 11.54 -1.63 8.45
C GLY A 32 11.11 -2.99 7.87
N PRO A 33 12.08 -3.86 7.55
CA PRO A 33 11.84 -5.14 6.87
C PRO A 33 11.07 -6.17 7.71
N ASP A 34 11.01 -5.99 9.02
CA ASP A 34 10.32 -6.90 9.95
C ASP A 34 8.87 -6.47 10.23
N ALA A 35 8.35 -5.47 9.51
CA ALA A 35 6.97 -4.99 9.69
C ALA A 35 5.94 -6.08 9.36
N ASP A 36 4.98 -6.28 10.26
CA ASP A 36 3.86 -7.19 10.05
C ASP A 36 2.78 -6.49 9.21
N ILE A 37 2.55 -7.02 8.00
CA ILE A 37 1.56 -6.50 7.06
C ILE A 37 0.12 -6.64 7.56
N SER A 38 -0.13 -7.45 8.59
CA SER A 38 -1.43 -7.64 9.24
C SER A 38 -1.64 -6.75 10.47
N GLN A 39 -0.68 -5.86 10.74
CA GLN A 39 -0.72 -4.89 11.83
C GLN A 39 -0.72 -3.47 11.26
N GLY A 40 -1.28 -2.55 12.02
CA GLY A 40 -1.39 -1.16 11.62
C GLY A 40 -0.04 -0.46 11.57
N PHE A 41 -0.03 0.73 10.99
CA PHE A 41 1.20 1.51 10.83
C PHE A 41 1.86 1.84 12.17
N ILE A 42 1.07 2.24 13.17
CA ILE A 42 1.54 2.57 14.52
C ILE A 42 2.03 1.33 15.27
N GLU A 43 1.36 0.18 15.09
CA GLU A 43 1.73 -1.08 15.74
C GLU A 43 3.11 -1.57 15.29
N ASN A 44 3.47 -1.28 14.04
CA ASN A 44 4.78 -1.54 13.47
C ASN A 44 5.85 -0.49 13.85
N GLY A 45 5.56 0.43 14.78
CA GLY A 45 6.49 1.49 15.20
C GLY A 45 6.49 2.71 14.28
N GLY A 46 5.45 2.87 13.45
CA GLY A 46 5.20 4.08 12.70
C GLY A 46 4.79 5.26 13.59
N ASP A 47 5.07 6.46 13.12
CA ASP A 47 4.67 7.72 13.75
C ASP A 47 4.17 8.71 12.69
N SER A 48 3.72 9.89 13.12
CA SER A 48 3.22 10.91 12.20
C SER A 48 4.27 11.37 11.19
N PHE A 49 5.56 11.38 11.56
CA PHE A 49 6.61 11.81 10.63
C PHE A 49 6.80 10.78 9.51
N LYS A 50 6.89 9.50 9.87
CA LYS A 50 6.94 8.37 8.93
C LYS A 50 5.68 8.27 8.07
N ALA A 51 4.52 8.55 8.64
CA ALA A 51 3.26 8.57 7.89
C ALA A 51 3.23 9.71 6.85
N VAL A 52 3.67 10.92 7.23
CA VAL A 52 3.78 12.05 6.28
C VAL A 52 4.78 11.74 5.16
N LEU A 53 5.92 11.12 5.50
CA LEU A 53 6.89 10.65 4.50
C LEU A 53 6.29 9.61 3.55
N LEU A 54 5.57 8.63 4.08
CA LEU A 54 4.90 7.60 3.28
C LEU A 54 3.81 8.21 2.39
N ALA A 55 2.99 9.13 2.91
CA ALA A 55 1.99 9.86 2.13
C ALA A 55 2.63 10.60 0.95
N HIS A 56 3.77 11.26 1.18
CA HIS A 56 4.50 11.95 0.13
C HIS A 56 5.05 10.97 -0.93
N GLN A 57 5.63 9.84 -0.52
CA GLN A 57 6.12 8.81 -1.44
C GLN A 57 5.00 8.16 -2.24
N LEU A 58 3.84 7.93 -1.62
CA LEU A 58 2.65 7.44 -2.30
C LEU A 58 2.15 8.46 -3.34
N PHE A 59 2.16 9.75 -3.01
CA PHE A 59 1.87 10.81 -3.97
C PHE A 59 2.85 10.85 -5.14
N GLU A 60 4.16 10.71 -4.90
CA GLU A 60 5.14 10.62 -5.99
C GLU A 60 4.94 9.37 -6.87
N LEU A 61 4.48 8.27 -6.26
CA LEU A 61 4.24 7.00 -6.94
C LEU A 61 2.96 7.01 -7.79
N THR A 62 1.87 7.61 -7.29
CA THR A 62 0.53 7.49 -7.89
C THR A 62 0.01 8.79 -8.49
N GLY A 63 0.54 9.94 -8.07
CA GLY A 63 0.02 11.28 -8.37
C GLY A 63 -1.18 11.70 -7.51
N GLU A 64 -1.63 10.85 -6.58
CA GLU A 64 -2.82 11.07 -5.74
C GLU A 64 -2.43 11.45 -4.32
N GLU A 65 -3.11 12.44 -3.75
CA GLU A 65 -2.88 12.89 -2.38
C GLU A 65 -3.61 11.96 -1.39
N ILE A 66 -2.86 11.42 -0.44
CA ILE A 66 -3.39 10.56 0.63
C ILE A 66 -3.12 11.26 1.96
N ASP A 67 -4.14 11.32 2.82
CA ASP A 67 -3.96 11.90 4.15
C ASP A 67 -3.07 10.97 4.99
N TYR A 68 -2.08 11.54 5.69
CA TYR A 68 -1.26 10.79 6.62
C TYR A 68 -2.09 10.18 7.76
N LEU A 69 -3.25 10.78 8.09
CA LEU A 69 -4.20 10.22 9.05
C LEU A 69 -4.75 8.87 8.57
N ASP A 70 -5.06 8.73 7.28
CA ASP A 70 -5.53 7.45 6.71
C ASP A 70 -4.46 6.36 6.84
N ILE A 71 -3.18 6.73 6.75
CA ILE A 71 -2.05 5.81 6.96
C ILE A 71 -1.94 5.38 8.43
N LEU A 72 -2.09 6.34 9.35
CA LEU A 72 -2.02 6.07 10.79
C LEU A 72 -3.19 5.21 11.28
N GLU A 73 -4.37 5.40 10.71
CA GLU A 73 -5.60 4.67 11.05
C GLU A 73 -5.75 3.36 10.29
N ALA A 74 -4.89 3.10 9.28
CA ALA A 74 -4.92 1.85 8.53
C ALA A 74 -4.66 0.65 9.48
N PRO A 75 -5.59 -0.30 9.57
CA PRO A 75 -5.45 -1.47 10.45
C PRO A 75 -4.37 -2.44 9.97
N ASP A 76 -4.00 -2.38 8.69
CA ASP A 76 -3.02 -3.25 8.06
C ASP A 76 -2.54 -2.65 6.72
N ALA A 77 -1.53 -3.27 6.10
CA ALA A 77 -0.99 -2.80 4.83
C ALA A 77 -1.99 -2.95 3.66
N ALA A 78 -2.93 -3.91 3.75
CA ALA A 78 -3.93 -4.13 2.72
C ALA A 78 -4.99 -3.00 2.71
N ALA A 79 -5.35 -2.48 3.87
CA ALA A 79 -6.23 -1.32 4.01
C ALA A 79 -5.61 -0.07 3.37
N LEU A 80 -4.31 0.15 3.58
CA LEU A 80 -3.59 1.23 2.90
C LEU A 80 -3.61 1.05 1.37
N GLN A 81 -3.31 -0.15 0.87
CA GLN A 81 -3.41 -0.42 -0.57
C GLN A 81 -4.81 -0.18 -1.12
N GLY A 82 -5.85 -0.53 -0.34
CA GLY A 82 -7.24 -0.26 -0.67
C GLY A 82 -7.54 1.23 -0.75
N ALA A 83 -7.08 2.01 0.22
CA ALA A 83 -7.21 3.46 0.24
C ALA A 83 -6.55 4.11 -0.99
N VAL A 84 -5.30 3.75 -1.28
CA VAL A 84 -4.56 4.26 -2.46
C VAL A 84 -5.32 3.98 -3.76
N ARG A 85 -5.89 2.78 -3.91
CA ARG A 85 -6.68 2.45 -5.11
C ARG A 85 -7.99 3.22 -5.16
N ALA A 86 -8.66 3.40 -4.01
CA ALA A 86 -9.92 4.12 -3.96
C ALA A 86 -9.77 5.58 -4.41
N VAL A 87 -8.68 6.25 -4.02
CA VAL A 87 -8.42 7.64 -4.44
C VAL A 87 -8.21 7.75 -5.96
N ARG A 88 -7.46 6.82 -6.58
CA ARG A 88 -7.22 6.80 -8.04
C ARG A 88 -8.47 6.62 -8.90
N HIS A 89 -9.58 6.17 -8.31
CA HIS A 89 -10.84 5.90 -9.02
C HIS A 89 -11.94 6.94 -8.74
N GLY A 90 -11.69 7.94 -7.90
CA GLY A 90 -12.63 9.03 -7.58
C GLY A 90 -12.46 10.25 -8.49
#